data_AF-A0A9Q0C9L7-F1
#
_entry.id   AF-A0A9Q0C9L7-F1
#
_cell.length_a   1.000
_cell.length_b   1.000
_cell.length_c   1.000
_cell.angle_alpha   90.00
_cell.angle_beta   90.00
_cell.angle_gamma   90.00
#
_symmetry.space_group_name_H-M   'P 1'
#
loop_
_entity.id
_entity.type
_entity.pdbx_description
1 polymer ?
#
loop_
_entity_poly.entity_id
_entity_poly.type
_entity_poly.pdbx_seq_one_letter_code
_entity_poly.pdbx_strand_id
1 'polypeptide(L)'
;MVSQTNKISLILIPLLLSFLVASVQSGGIAVYWGQNKNEGTLQSACDSGNYVIVIIAFLTTFGNGQTPVLNLAGHCKPSTGACQSLSTDIQACQAEGIKVLLSLGGAIGNYTLTSPSDAQDMAQYLWNNFLGGTSSNRPLGSTVLDGIDLDIELGGTSYYDVLVQTLSSYSSQGRKVYLSAAPQCMPLP
;
A
#
# COMPACT_ATOMS: atom_id res chain seq x y z
N MET A 1 -56.42 41.94 -23.99
CA MET A 1 -55.88 40.58 -23.83
C MET A 1 -54.36 40.70 -23.84
N VAL A 2 -53.72 40.47 -22.70
CA VAL A 2 -52.28 40.68 -22.48
C VAL A 2 -51.55 39.40 -22.86
N SER A 3 -50.64 39.48 -23.84
CA SER A 3 -49.75 38.37 -24.20
C SER A 3 -48.50 38.46 -23.33
N GLN A 4 -48.38 37.59 -22.33
CA GLN A 4 -47.14 37.44 -21.56
C GLN A 4 -46.17 36.54 -22.34
N THR A 5 -45.12 37.13 -22.89
CA THR A 5 -43.97 36.39 -23.40
C THR A 5 -43.12 35.89 -22.24
N ASN A 6 -43.16 34.57 -21.99
CA ASN A 6 -42.26 33.89 -21.06
C ASN A 6 -40.81 34.00 -21.55
N LYS A 7 -40.02 34.87 -20.92
CA LYS A 7 -38.56 34.89 -21.08
C LYS A 7 -37.99 33.73 -20.27
N ILE A 8 -37.89 32.56 -20.89
CA ILE A 8 -37.14 31.43 -20.33
C ILE A 8 -35.69 31.90 -20.15
N SER A 9 -35.24 31.97 -18.89
CA SER A 9 -33.91 32.44 -18.53
C SER A 9 -32.85 31.48 -19.11
N LEU A 10 -32.04 31.96 -20.07
CA LEU A 10 -30.95 31.21 -20.70
C LEU A 10 -29.81 30.80 -19.72
N ILE A 11 -29.90 31.19 -18.45
CA ILE A 11 -28.89 30.92 -17.41
C ILE A 11 -29.01 29.49 -16.85
N LEU A 12 -30.15 28.81 -17.03
CA LEU A 12 -30.33 27.43 -16.53
C LEU A 12 -29.63 26.35 -17.38
N ILE A 13 -29.30 26.65 -18.64
CA ILE A 13 -28.67 25.69 -19.55
C ILE A 13 -27.20 25.39 -19.19
N PRO A 14 -26.33 26.38 -18.89
CA PRO A 14 -24.95 26.08 -18.46
C PRO A 14 -24.89 25.41 -17.08
N LEU A 15 -25.88 25.64 -16.21
CA LEU A 15 -25.94 25.01 -14.89
C LEU A 15 -26.30 23.51 -14.97
N LEU A 16 -27.14 23.11 -15.94
CA LEU A 16 -27.43 21.69 -16.20
C LEU A 16 -26.26 20.95 -16.88
N LEU A 17 -25.48 21.64 -17.71
CA LEU A 17 -24.29 21.05 -18.37
C LEU A 17 -23.14 20.79 -17.39
N SER A 18 -23.03 21.55 -16.28
CA SER A 18 -22.05 21.26 -15.21
C SER A 18 -22.35 19.98 -14.41
N PHE A 19 -23.57 19.44 -14.46
CA PHE A 19 -23.92 18.18 -13.78
C PHE A 19 -23.62 16.92 -14.60
N LEU A 20 -23.21 17.07 -15.86
CA LEU A 20 -22.96 15.96 -16.80
C LEU A 20 -21.47 15.73 -17.10
N VAL A 21 -20.58 16.14 -16.19
CA VAL A 21 -19.23 15.60 -16.18
C VAL A 21 -19.31 14.20 -15.59
N ALA A 22 -19.59 13.21 -16.44
CA ALA A 22 -19.30 11.83 -16.10
C ALA A 22 -17.82 11.79 -15.70
N SER A 23 -17.55 11.45 -14.44
CA SER A 23 -16.20 11.19 -13.97
C SER A 23 -15.63 10.06 -14.82
N VAL A 24 -14.82 10.41 -15.83
CA VAL A 24 -13.95 9.44 -16.48
C VAL A 24 -12.97 9.05 -15.38
N GLN A 25 -13.23 7.92 -14.73
CA GLN A 25 -12.32 7.35 -13.76
C GLN A 25 -11.09 6.92 -14.59
N SER A 26 -10.08 7.78 -14.70
CA SER A 26 -8.81 7.32 -15.25
C SER A 26 -8.31 6.21 -14.32
N GLY A 27 -7.87 5.10 -14.91
CA GLY A 27 -7.18 4.07 -14.14
C GLY A 27 -5.99 4.68 -13.39
N GLY A 28 -5.58 4.04 -12.30
CA GLY A 28 -4.37 4.38 -11.58
C GLY A 28 -3.27 3.36 -11.88
N ILE A 29 -2.00 3.80 -11.82
CA ILE A 29 -0.85 2.90 -11.92
C ILE A 29 -0.35 2.60 -10.50
N ALA A 30 -0.17 1.32 -10.20
CA ALA A 30 0.53 0.84 -9.02
C ALA A 30 1.92 0.33 -9.44
N VAL A 31 2.95 0.60 -8.64
CA VAL A 31 4.34 0.22 -8.96
C VAL A 31 5.04 -0.38 -7.75
N TYR A 32 5.85 -1.41 -7.98
CA TYR A 32 6.81 -1.92 -6.99
C TYR A 32 8.08 -1.08 -7.00
N TRP A 33 8.60 -0.78 -5.82
CA TRP A 33 9.85 -0.05 -5.62
C TRP A 33 10.67 -0.71 -4.50
N GLY A 34 11.99 -0.79 -4.67
CA GLY A 34 12.92 -1.14 -3.59
C GLY A 34 13.86 -2.30 -3.90
N GLN A 35 13.75 -2.96 -5.05
CA GLN A 35 14.56 -4.13 -5.41
C GLN A 35 15.73 -3.82 -6.36
N ASN A 36 15.95 -2.56 -6.74
CA ASN A 36 17.09 -2.17 -7.56
C ASN A 36 17.62 -0.78 -7.17
N LYS A 37 18.86 -0.71 -6.69
CA LYS A 37 19.49 0.57 -6.29
C LYS A 37 19.44 1.66 -7.38
N ASN A 38 19.40 1.26 -8.65
CA ASN A 38 19.41 2.20 -9.77
C ASN A 38 18.01 2.65 -10.21
N GLU A 39 16.94 2.26 -9.50
CA GLU A 39 15.55 2.64 -9.83
C GLU A 39 15.17 4.06 -9.35
N GLY A 40 16.11 4.77 -8.71
CA GLY A 40 15.87 6.09 -8.13
C GLY A 40 15.35 6.02 -6.70
N THR A 41 15.21 7.18 -6.05
CA THR A 41 14.67 7.26 -4.68
C THR A 41 13.16 7.04 -4.67
N LEU A 42 12.61 6.73 -3.50
CA LEU A 42 11.16 6.64 -3.33
C LEU A 42 10.49 7.98 -3.64
N GLN A 43 11.08 9.09 -3.19
CA GLN A 43 10.61 10.44 -3.52
C GLN A 43 10.52 10.65 -5.04
N SER A 44 11.55 10.28 -5.81
CA SER A 44 11.56 10.44 -7.26
C SER A 44 10.48 9.60 -7.96
N ALA A 45 10.14 8.42 -7.42
CA ALA A 45 9.01 7.64 -7.93
C ALA A 45 7.70 8.39 -7.72
N CYS A 46 7.48 8.97 -6.54
CA CYS A 46 6.28 9.75 -6.21
C CYS A 46 6.16 11.05 -7.02
N ASP A 47 7.23 11.82 -7.08
CA ASP A 47 7.33 13.08 -7.85
C ASP A 47 7.10 12.90 -9.36
N SER A 48 7.20 11.67 -9.86
CA SER A 48 7.00 11.39 -11.29
C SER A 48 5.57 11.69 -11.77
N GLY A 49 4.59 11.75 -10.86
CA GLY A 49 3.17 11.96 -11.19
C GLY A 49 2.50 10.78 -11.89
N ASN A 50 3.18 9.64 -12.01
CA ASN A 50 2.66 8.47 -12.74
C ASN A 50 1.84 7.51 -11.88
N TYR A 51 2.08 7.49 -10.56
CA TYR A 51 1.61 6.42 -9.69
C TYR A 51 0.58 6.92 -8.67
N VAL A 52 -0.46 6.12 -8.45
CA VAL A 52 -1.42 6.34 -7.34
C VAL A 52 -1.12 5.45 -6.14
N ILE A 53 -0.35 4.37 -6.36
CA ILE A 53 0.09 3.42 -5.35
C ILE A 53 1.58 3.11 -5.59
N VAL A 54 2.39 3.20 -4.54
CA VAL A 54 3.77 2.69 -4.53
C VAL A 54 3.86 1.57 -3.50
N ILE A 55 4.42 0.44 -3.91
CA ILE A 55 4.51 -0.78 -3.12
C ILE A 55 5.99 -1.02 -2.77
N ILE A 56 6.34 -0.81 -1.51
CA ILE A 56 7.70 -1.03 -0.99
C ILE A 56 7.95 -2.54 -0.90
N ALA A 57 8.90 -3.02 -1.68
CA ALA A 57 9.25 -4.42 -1.82
C ALA A 57 10.66 -4.67 -1.24
N PHE A 58 10.88 -5.59 -0.30
CA PHE A 58 9.94 -6.55 0.30
C PHE A 58 10.28 -6.86 1.76
N LEU A 59 9.28 -7.33 2.52
CA LEU A 59 9.51 -8.15 3.71
C LEU A 59 9.70 -9.62 3.29
N THR A 60 10.96 -10.01 3.12
CA THR A 60 11.39 -11.26 2.46
C THR A 60 11.45 -12.50 3.37
N THR A 61 11.42 -12.30 4.69
CA THR A 61 11.46 -13.40 5.67
C THR A 61 10.45 -13.08 6.76
N PHE A 62 9.59 -14.03 7.11
CA PHE A 62 8.64 -13.92 8.22
C PHE A 62 7.97 -15.28 8.53
N GLY A 63 7.25 -15.33 9.66
CA GLY A 63 6.49 -16.50 10.09
C GLY A 63 7.37 -17.65 10.58
N ASN A 64 6.75 -18.69 11.12
CA ASN A 64 7.41 -19.85 11.72
C ASN A 64 8.44 -19.46 12.81
N GLY A 65 8.12 -18.45 13.62
CA GLY A 65 8.98 -17.96 14.70
C GLY A 65 10.25 -17.21 14.24
N GLN A 66 10.37 -16.90 12.95
CA GLN A 66 11.50 -16.14 12.42
C GLN A 66 11.37 -14.65 12.74
N THR A 67 12.49 -13.97 12.97
CA THR A 67 12.53 -12.49 12.99
C THR A 67 12.31 -11.97 11.57
N PRO A 68 11.32 -11.08 11.34
CA PRO A 68 11.06 -10.62 9.99
C PRO A 68 12.19 -9.77 9.39
N VAL A 69 12.46 -9.95 8.10
CA VAL A 69 13.57 -9.29 7.39
C VAL A 69 13.05 -8.44 6.23
N LEU A 70 13.23 -7.12 6.36
CA LEU A 70 13.07 -6.17 5.27
C LEU A 70 14.31 -6.22 4.37
N ASN A 71 14.12 -6.23 3.06
CA ASN A 71 15.19 -6.13 2.08
C ASN A 71 14.81 -5.07 1.04
N LEU A 72 15.61 -4.01 0.94
CA LEU A 72 15.46 -2.92 -0.03
C LEU A 72 16.70 -2.82 -0.94
N ALA A 73 17.23 -4.00 -1.32
CA ALA A 73 18.42 -4.16 -2.15
C ALA A 73 19.57 -3.23 -1.71
N GLY A 74 19.93 -2.26 -2.56
CA GLY A 74 21.02 -1.33 -2.31
C GLY A 74 20.60 0.07 -1.83
N HIS A 75 19.32 0.29 -1.52
CA HIS A 75 18.81 1.61 -1.09
C HIS A 75 19.23 1.96 0.33
N CYS A 76 19.09 1.01 1.26
CA CYS A 76 19.44 1.20 2.66
C CYS A 76 19.63 -0.15 3.36
N LYS A 77 20.22 -0.13 4.55
CA LYS A 77 20.46 -1.33 5.37
C LYS A 77 19.54 -1.34 6.61
N PRO A 78 18.48 -2.16 6.64
CA PRO A 78 17.53 -2.19 7.77
C PRO A 78 18.20 -2.56 9.10
N SER A 79 19.17 -3.47 9.08
CA SER A 79 19.85 -3.96 10.28
C SER A 79 20.66 -2.89 11.02
N THR A 80 20.95 -1.75 10.39
CA THR A 80 21.63 -0.60 11.02
C THR A 80 20.69 0.58 11.26
N GLY A 81 19.39 0.40 11.03
CA GLY A 81 18.40 1.49 11.11
C GLY A 81 18.48 2.51 9.98
N ALA A 82 19.32 2.30 8.96
CA ALA A 82 19.55 3.27 7.90
C ALA A 82 18.28 3.52 7.04
N CYS A 83 17.36 2.56 6.99
CA CYS A 83 16.11 2.69 6.25
C CYS A 83 15.07 3.60 6.93
N GLN A 84 15.33 4.07 8.15
CA GLN A 84 14.44 5.03 8.81
C GLN A 84 14.40 6.39 8.08
N SER A 85 15.41 6.70 7.26
CA SER A 85 15.41 7.90 6.42
C SER A 85 14.26 7.92 5.39
N LEU A 86 13.76 6.75 4.99
CA LEU A 86 12.61 6.64 4.08
C LEU A 86 11.31 7.16 4.69
N SER A 87 11.24 7.36 6.01
CA SER A 87 10.06 7.91 6.68
C SER A 87 9.61 9.24 6.07
N THR A 88 10.57 10.10 5.69
CA THR A 88 10.28 11.41 5.09
C THR A 88 9.73 11.25 3.67
N ASP A 89 10.36 10.44 2.83
CA ASP A 89 9.92 10.16 1.46
C ASP A 89 8.50 9.57 1.45
N ILE A 90 8.22 8.62 2.35
CA ILE A 90 6.89 8.01 2.49
C ILE A 90 5.84 9.07 2.83
N GLN A 91 6.14 9.97 3.77
CA GLN A 91 5.21 11.03 4.16
C GLN A 91 4.97 12.04 3.02
N ALA A 92 5.99 12.35 2.23
CA ALA A 92 5.86 13.21 1.07
C ALA A 92 4.98 12.57 -0.02
N CYS A 93 5.21 11.29 -0.35
CA CYS A 93 4.33 10.52 -1.24
C CYS A 93 2.86 10.56 -0.77
N GLN A 94 2.64 10.34 0.53
CA GLN A 94 1.30 10.37 1.12
C GLN A 94 0.66 11.77 1.05
N ALA A 95 1.45 12.84 1.20
CA ALA A 95 0.98 14.21 1.08
C ALA A 95 0.53 14.56 -0.35
N GLU A 96 1.08 13.89 -1.36
CA GLU A 96 0.65 13.96 -2.76
C GLU A 96 -0.58 13.07 -3.07
N GLY A 97 -1.09 12.34 -2.06
CA GLY A 97 -2.25 11.47 -2.19
C GLY A 97 -1.94 10.04 -2.63
N ILE A 98 -0.65 9.74 -2.90
CA ILE A 98 -0.17 8.41 -3.28
C ILE A 98 -0.24 7.48 -2.06
N LYS A 99 -0.80 6.28 -2.24
CA LYS A 99 -0.81 5.26 -1.18
C LYS A 99 0.52 4.53 -1.17
N VAL A 100 1.10 4.34 0.01
CA VAL A 100 2.34 3.58 0.17
C VAL A 100 2.09 2.32 0.97
N LEU A 101 2.33 1.16 0.35
CA LEU A 101 2.09 -0.16 0.94
C LEU A 101 3.43 -0.86 1.18
N LEU A 102 3.49 -1.78 2.14
CA LEU A 102 4.59 -2.74 2.28
C LEU A 102 4.17 -4.08 1.66
N SER A 103 4.99 -4.63 0.77
CA SER A 103 4.77 -5.97 0.24
C SER A 103 5.48 -7.04 1.04
N LEU A 104 4.74 -8.12 1.31
CA LEU A 104 5.23 -9.34 1.93
C LEU A 104 5.54 -10.37 0.86
N GLY A 105 6.69 -11.01 0.97
CA GLY A 105 7.06 -12.14 0.12
C GLY A 105 8.02 -11.77 -1.00
N GLY A 106 7.56 -11.90 -2.24
CA GLY A 106 8.33 -11.80 -3.49
C GLY A 106 9.00 -13.10 -3.90
N ALA A 107 9.45 -13.18 -5.15
CA ALA A 107 10.04 -14.37 -5.77
C ALA A 107 11.23 -15.00 -5.02
N ILE A 108 11.92 -14.24 -4.15
CA ILE A 108 13.05 -14.72 -3.34
C ILE A 108 12.79 -14.36 -1.87
N GLY A 109 12.71 -15.38 -1.03
CA GLY A 109 12.52 -15.20 0.41
C GLY A 109 12.40 -16.51 1.18
N ASN A 110 12.21 -16.41 2.49
CA ASN A 110 11.89 -17.56 3.35
C ASN A 110 10.71 -17.22 4.26
N TYR A 111 9.51 -17.48 3.76
CA TYR A 111 8.29 -17.10 4.44
C TYR A 111 7.23 -18.20 4.37
N THR A 112 6.58 -18.44 5.50
CA THR A 112 5.41 -19.33 5.61
C THR A 112 4.70 -19.04 6.93
N LEU A 113 3.39 -19.19 6.95
CA LEU A 113 2.61 -19.17 8.19
C LEU A 113 2.27 -20.62 8.56
N THR A 114 2.49 -20.97 9.82
CA THR A 114 2.39 -22.37 10.29
C THR A 114 1.15 -22.66 11.12
N SER A 115 0.50 -21.61 11.64
CA SER A 115 -0.74 -21.72 12.42
C SER A 115 -1.53 -20.41 12.38
N PRO A 116 -2.80 -20.41 12.83
CA PRO A 116 -3.56 -19.18 13.01
C PRO A 116 -2.90 -18.20 14.00
N SER A 117 -2.23 -18.69 15.04
CA SER A 117 -1.51 -17.82 15.98
C SER A 117 -0.30 -17.16 15.32
N ASP A 118 0.47 -17.91 14.53
CA ASP A 118 1.61 -17.38 13.77
C ASP A 118 1.16 -16.26 12.79
N ALA A 119 -0.02 -16.43 12.17
CA ALA A 119 -0.63 -15.39 11.34
C ALA A 119 -1.06 -14.14 12.14
N GLN A 120 -1.60 -14.32 13.35
CA GLN A 120 -1.99 -13.22 14.24
C GLN A 120 -0.76 -12.48 14.80
N ASP A 121 0.29 -13.21 15.19
CA ASP A 121 1.56 -12.66 15.64
C ASP A 121 2.21 -11.85 14.52
N MET A 122 2.15 -12.37 13.28
CA MET A 122 2.62 -11.64 12.12
C MET A 122 1.80 -10.36 11.85
N ALA A 123 0.47 -10.43 11.97
CA ALA A 123 -0.40 -9.25 11.84
C ALA A 123 -0.07 -8.18 12.90
N GLN A 124 0.16 -8.60 14.14
CA GLN A 124 0.55 -7.70 15.24
C GLN A 124 1.94 -7.08 14.98
N TYR A 125 2.89 -7.87 14.48
CA TYR A 125 4.20 -7.36 14.09
C TYR A 125 4.08 -6.26 13.02
N LEU A 126 3.31 -6.49 11.96
CA LEU A 126 3.08 -5.50 10.90
C LEU A 126 2.39 -4.25 11.44
N TRP A 127 1.37 -4.44 12.29
CA TRP A 127 0.66 -3.35 12.94
C TRP A 127 1.61 -2.43 13.70
N ASN A 128 2.45 -3.01 14.56
CA ASN A 128 3.34 -2.28 15.45
C ASN A 128 4.57 -1.67 14.77
N ASN A 129 5.06 -2.27 13.69
CA ASN A 129 6.32 -1.85 13.06
C ASN A 129 6.14 -1.02 11.78
N PHE A 130 4.98 -1.10 11.11
CA PHE A 130 4.75 -0.45 9.82
C PHE A 130 3.42 0.30 9.72
N LEU A 131 2.41 -0.09 10.49
CA LEU A 131 1.09 0.55 10.49
C LEU A 131 0.87 1.39 11.77
N GLY A 132 -0.38 1.53 12.22
CA GLY A 132 -0.77 2.45 13.29
C GLY A 132 -0.44 2.01 14.72
N GLY A 133 0.19 0.85 14.90
CA GLY A 133 0.69 0.40 16.20
C GLY A 133 1.98 1.10 16.61
N THR A 134 2.55 0.68 17.74
CA THR A 134 3.75 1.31 18.31
C THR A 134 4.87 0.29 18.49
N SER A 135 6.09 0.68 18.11
CA SER A 135 7.33 -0.08 18.30
C SER A 135 8.48 0.91 18.47
N SER A 136 9.46 0.60 19.32
CA SER A 136 10.64 1.46 19.53
C SER A 136 11.60 1.44 18.34
N ASN A 137 11.55 0.39 17.51
CA ASN A 137 12.54 0.11 16.47
C ASN A 137 11.85 -0.18 15.13
N ARG A 138 11.09 0.78 14.62
CA ARG A 138 10.39 0.66 13.33
C ARG A 138 11.39 0.66 12.16
N PRO A 139 11.36 -0.32 11.23
CA PRO A 139 12.35 -0.44 10.16
C PRO A 139 12.39 0.75 9.19
N LEU A 140 11.23 1.38 8.94
CA LEU A 140 11.07 2.53 8.04
C LEU A 140 10.86 3.85 8.80
N GLY A 141 11.22 3.88 10.09
CA GLY A 141 11.05 5.06 10.95
C GLY A 141 9.61 5.23 11.44
N SER A 142 9.25 6.46 11.83
CA SER A 142 7.98 6.76 12.51
C SER A 142 6.77 6.82 11.59
N THR A 143 6.96 6.70 10.27
CA THR A 143 5.85 6.73 9.32
C THR A 143 4.88 5.55 9.50
N VAL A 144 3.63 5.80 9.12
CA VAL A 144 2.54 4.83 9.12
C VAL A 144 2.15 4.59 7.66
N LEU A 145 2.44 3.38 7.16
CA LEU A 145 2.06 2.98 5.82
C LEU A 145 0.54 2.90 5.68
N ASP A 146 0.07 3.01 4.43
CA ASP A 146 -1.36 2.93 4.13
C ASP A 146 -1.85 1.48 4.18
N GLY A 147 -1.00 0.50 3.92
CA GLY A 147 -1.45 -0.87 3.81
C GLY A 147 -0.36 -1.92 3.64
N ILE A 148 -0.83 -3.15 3.44
CA ILE A 148 -0.02 -4.35 3.22
C ILE A 148 -0.41 -4.97 1.89
N ASP A 149 0.60 -5.32 1.11
CA ASP A 149 0.49 -6.06 -0.13
C ASP A 149 0.96 -7.51 0.08
N LEU A 150 0.20 -8.48 -0.47
CA LEU A 150 0.52 -9.90 -0.39
C LEU A 150 1.03 -10.40 -1.75
N ASP A 151 2.35 -10.46 -1.89
CA ASP A 151 3.05 -11.04 -3.04
C ASP A 151 3.62 -12.42 -2.64
N ILE A 152 2.71 -13.36 -2.38
CA ILE A 152 3.04 -14.69 -1.86
C ILE A 152 3.25 -15.65 -3.03
N GLU A 153 4.50 -15.84 -3.44
CA GLU A 153 4.86 -16.64 -4.61
C GLU A 153 5.35 -18.06 -4.28
N LEU A 154 5.75 -18.31 -3.02
CA LEU A 154 6.33 -19.56 -2.56
C LEU A 154 5.94 -19.87 -1.10
N GLY A 155 6.36 -21.04 -0.62
CA GLY A 155 6.06 -21.51 0.74
C GLY A 155 4.70 -22.20 0.83
N GLY A 156 4.04 -22.10 1.98
CA GLY A 156 2.70 -22.62 2.19
C GLY A 156 1.61 -21.68 1.71
N THR A 157 0.38 -22.18 1.51
CA THR A 157 -0.79 -21.38 1.14
C THR A 157 -1.72 -21.08 2.32
N SER A 158 -1.40 -21.59 3.50
CA SER A 158 -2.28 -21.59 4.67
C SER A 158 -2.20 -20.28 5.47
N TYR A 159 -3.32 -19.93 6.12
CA TYR A 159 -3.44 -18.88 7.15
C TYR A 159 -3.23 -17.43 6.70
N TYR A 160 -2.98 -17.16 5.41
CA TYR A 160 -2.97 -15.80 4.88
C TYR A 160 -4.35 -15.12 4.96
N ASP A 161 -5.42 -15.91 4.92
CA ASP A 161 -6.78 -15.45 5.21
C ASP A 161 -6.91 -14.92 6.65
N VAL A 162 -6.33 -15.62 7.63
CA VAL A 162 -6.28 -15.19 9.04
C VAL A 162 -5.46 -13.91 9.20
N LEU A 163 -4.30 -13.83 8.54
CA LEU A 163 -3.45 -12.63 8.52
C LEU A 163 -4.23 -11.42 7.99
N VAL A 164 -4.86 -11.55 6.82
CA VAL A 164 -5.63 -10.48 6.16
C VAL A 164 -6.84 -10.07 7.00
N GLN A 165 -7.58 -11.02 7.57
CA GLN A 165 -8.70 -10.72 8.46
C GLN A 165 -8.25 -9.96 9.71
N THR A 166 -7.14 -10.37 10.31
CA THR A 166 -6.58 -9.71 11.50
C THR A 166 -6.11 -8.29 11.17
N LEU A 167 -5.38 -8.11 10.06
CA LEU A 167 -4.97 -6.79 9.59
C LEU A 167 -6.16 -5.87 9.28
N SER A 168 -7.20 -6.41 8.65
CA SER A 168 -8.43 -5.67 8.35
C SER A 168 -9.09 -5.15 9.63
N SER A 169 -9.12 -5.95 10.69
CA SER A 169 -9.73 -5.59 11.99
C SER A 169 -9.09 -4.34 12.63
N TYR A 170 -7.78 -4.11 12.42
CA TYR A 170 -7.09 -2.92 12.92
C TYR A 170 -7.60 -1.62 12.29
N SER A 171 -8.29 -1.67 11.14
CA SER A 171 -8.93 -0.49 10.53
C SER A 171 -9.96 0.15 11.46
N SER A 172 -10.54 -0.61 12.39
CA SER A 172 -11.48 -0.09 13.40
C SER A 172 -10.81 0.74 14.50
N GLN A 173 -9.48 0.67 14.63
CA GLN A 173 -8.70 1.32 15.69
C GLN A 173 -8.07 2.65 15.25
N GLY A 174 -8.32 3.10 14.02
CA GLY A 174 -7.77 4.37 13.53
C GLY A 174 -7.85 4.51 12.01
N ARG A 175 -6.69 4.62 11.36
CA ARG A 175 -6.60 4.74 9.90
C ARG A 175 -6.94 3.40 9.25
N LYS A 176 -7.71 3.45 8.15
CA LYS A 176 -8.00 2.29 7.30
C LYS A 176 -6.69 1.62 6.84
N VAL A 177 -6.60 0.31 7.02
CA VAL A 177 -5.52 -0.52 6.47
C VAL A 177 -5.94 -1.01 5.08
N TYR A 178 -5.22 -0.59 4.05
CA TYR A 178 -5.39 -1.10 2.69
C TYR A 178 -4.75 -2.48 2.57
N LEU A 179 -5.40 -3.40 1.86
CA LEU A 179 -4.93 -4.76 1.64
C LEU A 179 -4.99 -5.04 0.15
N SER A 180 -3.86 -5.42 -0.44
CA SER A 180 -3.74 -5.84 -1.84
C SER A 180 -3.07 -7.20 -1.94
N ALA A 181 -3.11 -7.80 -3.13
CA ALA A 181 -2.45 -9.06 -3.43
C ALA A 181 -1.99 -9.08 -4.89
N ALA A 182 -0.89 -9.79 -5.15
CA ALA A 182 -0.31 -9.99 -6.47
C ALA A 182 -0.31 -11.48 -6.85
N PRO A 183 -1.48 -12.10 -7.10
CA PRO A 183 -1.53 -13.49 -7.51
C PRO A 183 -0.93 -13.66 -8.92
N GLN A 184 -0.28 -14.80 -9.14
CA GLN A 184 0.10 -15.20 -10.49
C GLN A 184 -1.15 -15.48 -11.34
N CYS A 185 -1.04 -15.27 -12.65
CA CYS A 185 -2.07 -15.76 -13.57
C CYS A 185 -2.12 -17.30 -13.54
N MET A 186 -3.31 -17.87 -13.68
CA MET A 186 -3.44 -19.32 -13.84
C MET A 186 -2.79 -19.72 -15.16
N PRO A 187 -1.88 -20.72 -15.20
CA PRO A 187 -1.37 -21.23 -16.46
C PRO A 187 -2.53 -21.74 -17.31
N LEU A 188 -2.58 -21.31 -18.57
CA LEU A 188 -3.58 -21.78 -19.53
C LEU A 188 -3.39 -23.31 -19.74
N PRO A 189 -4.49 -24.09 -19.81
CA PRO A 189 -4.44 -25.54 -19.98
C PRO A 189 -3.83 -25.98 -21.32
#